data_AF-A0A9P4NM25-F1
#
_entry.id   AF-A0A9P4NM25-F1
#
_cell.length_a   1.000
_cell.length_b   1.000
_cell.length_c   1.000
_cell.angle_alpha   90.00
_cell.angle_beta   90.00
_cell.angle_gamma   90.00
#
_symmetry.space_group_name_H-M   'P 1'
#
loop_
_entity.id
_entity.type
_entity.pdbx_description
1 polymer ?
#
loop_
_entity_poly.entity_id
_entity_poly.type
_entity_poly.pdbx_seq_one_letter_code
_entity_poly.pdbx_strand_id
1 'polypeptide(L)'
;MVKKQSQYSSDCASTSWNLPISGFRSRVAYVPPHLRNKTAVASKPDTPSKQEDNFFTVRDILYHYCRKDDENRDTAADSTQATLNATPDSKGKLAYVCLFHDSNPRWESGNIIFVKSNLGLLPGYGEAEKPWGKVSGEVEKPWGKVSGEDSGIGAEEGVEKTGDGKITGGDAEIKREDAKPSDEDEKRTAGMIKEPQPPPGHHDSTQKASEPALPLQDIPALDITPTATTPIAVFEEQSQGFLFLGYYKITNIALLVPFSTALTRMLEQKWQPKFDKYRKSKQKARDAESWKKSFSVEWAVIRFEKMVEGGEEDVPAAPKIENAPVIGRGRGDASGKSVNEMLAELRVNEGGAKDEENDGGEEKKEVE
;
A
#
# COMPACT_ATOMS: atom_id res chain seq x y z
N MET A 1 -42.43 29.29 38.08
CA MET A 1 -41.98 28.30 37.07
C MET A 1 -42.40 28.81 35.70
N VAL A 2 -41.49 29.46 34.97
CA VAL A 2 -41.78 30.07 33.66
C VAL A 2 -41.06 29.24 32.59
N LYS A 3 -41.83 28.52 31.77
CA LYS A 3 -41.33 27.85 30.56
C LYS A 3 -41.13 28.90 29.47
N LYS A 4 -39.89 29.15 29.06
CA LYS A 4 -39.59 29.90 27.83
C LYS A 4 -39.48 28.91 26.68
N GLN A 5 -40.45 28.96 25.77
CA GLN A 5 -40.34 28.39 24.43
C GLN A 5 -39.46 29.32 23.59
N SER A 6 -38.36 28.78 23.05
CA SER A 6 -37.53 29.45 22.05
C SER A 6 -37.97 28.93 20.68
N GLN A 7 -38.63 29.79 19.91
CA GLN A 7 -38.86 29.58 18.48
C GLN A 7 -37.65 30.15 17.75
N TYR A 8 -36.87 29.30 17.08
CA TYR A 8 -35.88 29.72 16.10
C TYR A 8 -36.51 29.64 14.71
N SER A 9 -36.70 30.80 14.10
CA SER A 9 -37.08 30.98 12.69
C SER A 9 -35.87 30.68 11.82
N SER A 10 -36.02 29.76 10.87
CA SER A 10 -35.02 29.38 9.89
C SER A 10 -35.39 29.97 8.53
N ASP A 11 -34.95 31.19 8.27
CA ASP A 11 -35.00 31.83 6.95
C ASP A 11 -33.71 31.51 6.18
N CYS A 12 -33.72 30.44 5.40
CA CYS A 12 -32.68 30.15 4.42
C CYS A 12 -33.02 30.86 3.10
N ALA A 13 -32.44 32.05 2.91
CA ALA A 13 -32.46 32.76 1.63
C ALA A 13 -31.59 32.01 0.61
N SER A 14 -32.25 31.35 -0.34
CA SER A 14 -31.63 30.75 -1.53
C SER A 14 -31.18 31.84 -2.49
N THR A 15 -29.88 32.11 -2.56
CA THR A 15 -29.29 33.01 -3.58
C THR A 15 -28.77 32.16 -4.73
N SER A 16 -29.59 32.04 -5.79
CA SER A 16 -29.15 31.44 -7.05
C SER A 16 -28.30 32.44 -7.83
N TRP A 17 -27.02 32.13 -8.05
CA TRP A 17 -26.15 32.87 -8.95
C TRP A 17 -26.30 32.29 -10.37
N ASN A 18 -27.23 32.85 -11.16
CA ASN A 18 -27.26 32.65 -12.61
C ASN A 18 -26.24 33.60 -13.25
N LEU A 19 -25.10 33.07 -13.68
CA LEU A 19 -24.17 33.78 -14.55
C LEU A 19 -24.54 33.55 -16.02
N PRO A 20 -24.61 34.60 -16.85
CA PRO A 20 -24.84 34.46 -18.29
C PRO A 20 -23.57 33.96 -18.98
N ILE A 21 -23.65 32.78 -19.59
CA ILE A 21 -22.64 32.22 -20.50
C ILE A 21 -22.67 33.07 -21.78
N SER A 22 -21.79 34.08 -21.87
CA SER A 22 -21.56 34.82 -23.10
C SER A 22 -20.69 33.99 -24.05
N GLY A 23 -21.25 33.70 -25.23
CA GLY A 23 -20.62 32.87 -26.25
C GLY A 23 -19.38 33.54 -26.86
N PHE A 24 -18.20 33.14 -26.39
CA PHE A 24 -16.95 33.36 -27.11
C PHE A 24 -16.83 32.31 -28.23
N ARG A 25 -17.36 32.62 -29.41
CA ARG A 25 -17.05 31.88 -30.64
C ARG A 25 -15.60 32.19 -31.03
N SER A 26 -14.67 31.41 -30.51
CA SER A 26 -13.28 31.45 -30.94
C SER A 26 -13.21 31.04 -32.41
N ARG A 27 -12.90 32.00 -33.29
CA ARG A 27 -12.66 31.72 -34.71
C ARG A 27 -11.33 30.99 -34.80
N VAL A 28 -11.39 29.68 -35.06
CA VAL A 28 -10.20 28.89 -35.36
C VAL A 28 -9.68 29.33 -36.73
N ALA A 29 -8.67 30.19 -36.74
CA ALA A 29 -7.96 30.53 -37.97
C ALA A 29 -7.25 29.27 -38.48
N TYR A 30 -7.52 28.91 -39.74
CA TYR A 30 -6.86 27.79 -40.41
C TYR A 30 -5.36 28.08 -40.54
N VAL A 31 -4.54 27.33 -39.82
CA VAL A 31 -3.08 27.38 -39.93
C VAL A 31 -2.64 26.32 -40.96
N PRO A 32 -2.08 26.73 -42.12
CA PRO A 32 -1.67 25.81 -43.17
C PRO A 32 -0.64 24.79 -42.67
N PRO A 33 -0.73 23.51 -43.10
CA PRO A 33 0.06 22.41 -42.55
C PRO A 33 1.58 22.58 -42.68
N HIS A 34 2.05 23.35 -43.65
CA HIS A 34 3.49 23.63 -43.85
C HIS A 34 4.06 24.70 -42.91
N LEU A 35 3.21 25.47 -42.21
CA LEU A 35 3.63 26.47 -41.22
C LEU A 35 3.64 25.92 -39.78
N ARG A 36 3.18 24.67 -39.55
CA ARG A 36 3.18 24.06 -38.21
C ARG A 36 4.56 23.67 -37.68
N ASN A 37 5.57 23.56 -38.54
CA ASN A 37 6.85 22.93 -38.16
C ASN A 37 8.05 23.91 -38.03
N LYS A 38 7.84 25.23 -38.15
CA LYS A 38 8.96 26.20 -38.28
C LYS A 38 9.09 27.26 -37.19
N THR A 39 8.23 27.30 -36.18
CA THR A 39 8.32 28.26 -35.08
C THR A 39 8.30 27.56 -33.73
N ALA A 40 9.46 27.06 -33.28
CA ALA A 40 9.80 26.88 -31.85
C ALA A 40 11.24 26.31 -31.68
N VAL A 41 12.26 27.08 -32.08
CA VAL A 41 13.60 27.00 -31.46
C VAL A 41 13.88 28.34 -30.76
N ALA A 42 12.86 28.88 -30.11
CA ALA A 42 13.02 29.95 -29.14
C ALA A 42 13.26 29.27 -27.80
N SER A 43 14.39 29.62 -27.17
CA SER A 43 14.75 29.38 -25.77
C SER A 43 13.58 28.89 -24.92
N LYS A 44 13.63 27.60 -24.52
CA LYS A 44 12.67 27.02 -23.58
C LYS A 44 12.58 27.96 -22.38
N PRO A 45 11.43 28.63 -22.13
CA PRO A 45 11.23 29.28 -20.85
C PRO A 45 11.40 28.19 -19.80
N ASP A 46 12.17 28.48 -18.75
CA ASP A 46 12.35 27.63 -17.58
C ASP A 46 11.00 27.03 -17.23
N THR A 47 10.81 25.77 -17.61
CA THR A 47 9.57 25.06 -17.37
C THR A 47 9.57 24.92 -15.86
N PRO A 48 8.63 25.55 -15.13
CA PRO A 48 8.61 25.49 -13.68
C PRO A 48 8.71 24.02 -13.34
N SER A 49 9.79 23.66 -12.65
CA SER A 49 10.17 22.30 -12.32
C SER A 49 8.91 21.55 -11.94
N LYS A 50 8.48 20.70 -12.87
CA LYS A 50 7.32 19.82 -12.74
C LYS A 50 7.35 19.27 -11.31
N GLN A 51 6.32 19.57 -10.51
CA GLN A 51 6.10 18.92 -9.20
C GLN A 51 5.77 17.44 -9.42
N GLU A 52 6.63 16.71 -10.14
CA GLU A 52 6.32 15.38 -10.62
C GLU A 52 6.59 14.30 -9.57
N ASP A 53 7.31 14.58 -8.49
CA ASP A 53 7.74 13.52 -7.59
C ASP A 53 7.45 13.82 -6.11
N ASN A 54 6.17 14.05 -5.77
CA ASN A 54 5.71 13.99 -4.38
C ASN A 54 5.37 12.54 -3.93
N PHE A 55 5.95 11.55 -4.61
CA PHE A 55 5.84 10.16 -4.25
C PHE A 55 7.05 9.75 -3.42
N PHE A 56 6.79 9.23 -2.23
CA PHE A 56 7.80 8.74 -1.32
C PHE A 56 7.79 7.22 -1.32
N THR A 57 8.93 6.57 -1.36
CA THR A 57 8.97 5.13 -1.06
C THR A 57 8.68 4.93 0.43
N VAL A 58 8.24 3.73 0.82
CA VAL A 58 8.10 3.36 2.23
C VAL A 58 9.40 3.63 3.00
N ARG A 59 10.53 3.43 2.32
CA ARG A 59 11.85 3.63 2.88
C ARG A 59 12.16 5.11 3.13
N ASP A 60 11.72 6.02 2.27
CA ASP A 60 11.88 7.46 2.46
C ASP A 60 11.06 7.94 3.67
N ILE A 61 9.83 7.45 3.79
CA ILE A 61 8.96 7.71 4.94
C ILE A 61 9.63 7.18 6.22
N LEU A 62 10.08 5.93 6.23
CA LEU A 62 10.78 5.34 7.38
C LEU A 62 12.07 6.12 7.70
N TYR A 63 12.84 6.54 6.70
CA TYR A 63 14.07 7.32 6.90
C TYR A 63 13.79 8.68 7.55
N HIS A 64 12.66 9.30 7.23
CA HIS A 64 12.25 10.56 7.81
C HIS A 64 11.76 10.41 9.26
N TYR A 65 10.95 9.37 9.55
CA TYR A 65 10.34 9.18 10.87
C TYR A 65 11.19 8.34 11.85
N CYS A 66 12.10 7.51 11.36
CA CYS A 66 13.07 6.76 12.15
C CYS A 66 14.46 7.41 11.96
N ARG A 67 14.90 8.15 12.98
CA ARG A 67 16.14 8.95 12.97
C ARG A 67 17.37 8.20 12.45
N LYS A 68 18.33 8.96 11.91
CA LYS A 68 19.58 8.44 11.32
C LYS A 68 20.56 7.86 12.36
N ASP A 69 20.43 8.26 13.62
CA ASP A 69 21.46 8.01 14.65
C ASP A 69 21.30 6.66 15.38
N ASP A 70 20.26 5.90 15.08
CA ASP A 70 20.14 4.52 15.56
C ASP A 70 21.09 3.64 14.75
N GLU A 71 22.36 3.60 15.16
CA GLU A 71 23.43 2.78 14.57
C GLU A 71 23.07 1.27 14.54
N ASN A 72 22.08 0.84 15.33
CA ASN A 72 21.54 -0.52 15.31
C ASN A 72 20.46 -0.73 14.23
N ARG A 73 20.74 -0.24 13.01
CA ARG A 73 19.77 -0.10 11.92
C ARG A 73 19.40 -1.42 11.25
N ASP A 74 20.20 -2.46 11.42
CA ASP A 74 19.98 -3.76 10.79
C ASP A 74 18.71 -4.44 11.30
N THR A 75 18.25 -4.11 12.50
CA THR A 75 16.97 -4.59 13.04
C THR A 75 15.74 -3.81 12.54
N ALA A 76 15.90 -2.62 11.95
CA ALA A 76 14.77 -1.80 11.50
C ALA A 76 14.24 -2.21 10.11
N ALA A 77 15.01 -2.97 9.34
CA ALA A 77 14.61 -3.46 8.02
C ALA A 77 13.43 -4.45 8.06
N ASP A 78 13.23 -5.12 9.21
CA ASP A 78 12.14 -6.07 9.43
C ASP A 78 10.88 -5.42 10.01
N SER A 79 10.83 -4.09 10.11
CA SER A 79 9.61 -3.38 10.48
C SER A 79 8.54 -3.62 9.41
N THR A 80 7.73 -4.65 9.63
CA THR A 80 6.58 -5.02 8.80
C THR A 80 5.78 -3.77 8.47
N GLN A 81 5.58 -3.54 7.18
CA GLN A 81 4.73 -2.47 6.65
C GLN A 81 3.37 -2.53 7.35
N ALA A 82 3.14 -1.58 8.26
CA ALA A 82 1.92 -1.51 9.04
C ALA A 82 1.14 -0.25 8.68
N THR A 83 -0.19 -0.30 8.86
CA THR A 83 -1.03 0.88 8.64
C THR A 83 -0.79 1.94 9.71
N LEU A 84 -0.59 1.54 10.97
CA LEU A 84 -0.29 2.43 12.09
C LEU A 84 1.18 2.32 12.47
N ASN A 85 1.88 3.45 12.51
CA ASN A 85 3.32 3.48 12.77
C ASN A 85 3.68 4.51 13.84
N ALA A 86 4.67 4.16 14.67
CA ALA A 86 5.24 5.02 15.69
C ALA A 86 6.59 5.60 15.23
N THR A 87 7.06 6.65 15.90
CA THR A 87 8.46 7.10 15.77
C THR A 87 9.27 6.69 17.00
N PRO A 88 10.60 6.57 16.90
CA PRO A 88 11.48 6.33 18.05
C PRO A 88 11.32 7.40 19.15
N ASP A 89 11.10 8.65 18.76
CA ASP A 89 10.93 9.79 19.68
C ASP A 89 9.58 9.76 20.41
N SER A 90 8.58 9.07 19.86
CA SER A 90 7.22 9.01 20.41
C SER A 90 6.83 7.58 20.77
N LYS A 91 7.63 6.94 21.63
CA LYS A 91 7.39 5.57 22.11
C LYS A 91 5.95 5.42 22.60
N GLY A 92 5.19 4.57 21.92
CA GLY A 92 3.79 4.27 22.25
C GLY A 92 2.75 5.28 21.71
N LYS A 93 3.13 6.20 20.83
CA LYS A 93 2.20 7.13 20.18
C LYS A 93 2.18 6.92 18.67
N LEU A 94 1.01 7.10 18.08
CA LEU A 94 0.82 7.10 16.63
C LEU A 94 1.45 8.36 16.02
N ALA A 95 2.40 8.18 15.11
CA ALA A 95 3.07 9.28 14.43
C ALA A 95 2.57 9.47 12.99
N TYR A 96 2.45 8.38 12.24
CA TYR A 96 2.00 8.42 10.85
C TYR A 96 1.20 7.18 10.45
N VAL A 97 0.40 7.33 9.40
CA VAL A 97 -0.45 6.28 8.84
C VAL A 97 -0.10 6.04 7.38
N CYS A 98 0.05 4.76 7.00
CA CYS A 98 0.22 4.33 5.61
C CYS A 98 -1.03 3.57 5.15
N LEU A 99 -1.71 4.11 4.15
CA LEU A 99 -2.90 3.52 3.54
C LEU A 99 -2.48 2.72 2.33
N PHE A 100 -2.63 1.40 2.42
CA PHE A 100 -2.35 0.50 1.32
C PHE A 100 -3.54 0.40 0.37
N HIS A 101 -3.24 0.21 -0.91
CA HIS A 101 -4.24 0.07 -1.95
C HIS A 101 -5.24 -1.03 -1.60
N ASP A 102 -6.54 -0.75 -1.77
CA ASP A 102 -7.66 -1.64 -1.44
C ASP A 102 -7.79 -2.15 0.00
N SER A 103 -6.89 -1.78 0.91
CA SER A 103 -6.91 -2.27 2.30
C SER A 103 -7.89 -1.51 3.21
N ASN A 104 -8.23 -0.26 2.84
CA ASN A 104 -9.07 0.66 3.61
C ASN A 104 -10.21 1.22 2.75
N PRO A 105 -11.23 0.40 2.43
CA PRO A 105 -12.28 0.77 1.46
C PRO A 105 -13.15 1.96 1.89
N ARG A 106 -13.14 2.34 3.17
CA ARG A 106 -13.94 3.45 3.69
C ARG A 106 -13.17 4.77 3.83
N TRP A 107 -11.90 4.79 3.41
CA TRP A 107 -11.08 5.99 3.50
C TRP A 107 -11.68 7.15 2.68
N GLU A 108 -11.95 6.95 1.40
CA GLU A 108 -12.52 7.99 0.51
C GLU A 108 -13.88 8.53 1.00
N SER A 109 -14.71 7.67 1.59
CA SER A 109 -16.08 8.02 1.98
C SER A 109 -16.19 8.80 3.29
N GLY A 110 -15.19 8.68 4.18
CA GLY A 110 -15.33 9.21 5.54
C GLY A 110 -14.07 9.19 6.39
N ASN A 111 -12.90 9.02 5.78
CA ASN A 111 -11.60 8.90 6.44
C ASN A 111 -11.62 7.84 7.56
N ILE A 112 -12.22 6.68 7.27
CA ILE A 112 -12.32 5.56 8.22
C ILE A 112 -11.36 4.46 7.82
N ILE A 113 -10.58 3.97 8.79
CA ILE A 113 -9.73 2.79 8.63
C ILE A 113 -10.12 1.69 9.62
N PHE A 114 -9.80 0.45 9.24
CA PHE A 114 -10.05 -0.74 10.05
C PHE A 114 -8.72 -1.43 10.34
N VAL A 115 -8.30 -1.41 11.61
CA VAL A 115 -6.97 -1.89 12.03
C VAL A 115 -7.10 -2.99 13.07
N LYS A 116 -6.12 -3.90 13.05
CA LYS A 116 -6.02 -5.04 13.98
C LYS A 116 -4.69 -5.11 14.73
N SER A 117 -3.67 -4.39 14.24
CA SER A 117 -2.31 -4.39 14.77
C SER A 117 -1.95 -2.99 15.26
N ASN A 118 -0.96 -2.91 16.15
CA ASN A 118 -0.45 -1.66 16.71
C ASN A 118 -1.54 -0.82 17.40
N LEU A 119 -2.56 -1.47 17.98
CA LEU A 119 -3.66 -0.80 18.69
C LEU A 119 -3.15 0.00 19.90
N GLY A 120 -2.04 -0.44 20.51
CA GLY A 120 -1.38 0.27 21.60
C GLY A 120 -0.80 1.64 21.23
N LEU A 121 -0.73 1.99 19.94
CA LEU A 121 -0.35 3.34 19.50
C LEU A 121 -1.51 4.34 19.54
N LEU A 122 -2.75 3.85 19.70
CA LEU A 122 -3.93 4.71 19.68
C LEU A 122 -4.11 5.43 21.01
N PRO A 123 -4.44 6.74 20.99
CA PRO A 123 -4.69 7.51 22.20
C PRO A 123 -5.87 6.90 22.99
N GLY A 124 -5.69 6.74 24.29
CA GLY A 124 -6.68 6.16 25.20
C GLY A 124 -6.79 4.63 25.18
N TYR A 125 -6.10 3.92 24.27
CA TYR A 125 -6.20 2.45 24.20
C TYR A 125 -5.71 1.75 25.48
N GLY A 126 -4.61 2.23 26.08
CA GLY A 126 -4.07 1.66 27.32
C GLY A 126 -4.84 2.04 28.59
N GLU A 127 -5.61 3.12 28.53
CA GLU A 127 -6.39 3.67 29.65
C GLU A 127 -7.83 3.15 29.66
N ALA A 128 -8.34 2.75 28.49
CA ALA A 128 -9.68 2.24 28.34
C ALA A 128 -9.89 0.94 29.15
N GLU A 129 -10.81 1.00 30.11
CA GLU A 129 -11.27 -0.20 30.81
C GLU A 129 -12.00 -1.11 29.82
N LYS A 130 -11.36 -2.23 29.48
CA LYS A 130 -11.93 -3.21 28.56
C LYS A 130 -13.06 -3.98 29.25
N PRO A 131 -14.34 -3.84 28.84
CA PRO A 131 -15.45 -4.51 29.50
C PRO A 131 -15.42 -6.04 29.35
N TRP A 132 -14.64 -6.56 28.40
CA TRP A 132 -14.39 -8.00 28.25
C TRP A 132 -13.35 -8.55 29.25
N GLY A 133 -12.86 -7.70 30.18
CA GLY A 133 -11.88 -8.06 31.18
C GLY A 133 -10.49 -8.30 30.59
N LYS A 134 -9.50 -8.49 31.46
CA LYS A 134 -8.23 -9.08 31.06
C LYS A 134 -8.50 -10.54 30.65
N VAL A 135 -8.87 -10.77 29.39
CA VAL A 135 -8.78 -12.11 28.76
C VAL A 135 -7.30 -12.48 28.53
N SER A 136 -6.43 -12.06 29.43
CA SER A 136 -5.04 -12.51 29.57
C SER A 136 -4.93 -13.65 30.57
N GLY A 137 -6.05 -14.14 31.12
CA GLY A 137 -6.08 -15.48 31.69
C GLY A 137 -5.87 -16.46 30.55
N GLU A 138 -4.91 -17.37 30.71
CA GLU A 138 -4.71 -18.56 29.91
C GLU A 138 -6.07 -19.17 29.53
N VAL A 139 -6.63 -18.75 28.39
CA VAL A 139 -7.59 -19.57 27.68
C VAL A 139 -6.70 -20.68 27.13
N GLU A 140 -6.44 -21.69 27.97
CA GLU A 140 -5.93 -23.00 27.57
C GLU A 140 -6.62 -23.32 26.27
N LYS A 141 -5.89 -23.21 25.15
CA LYS A 141 -6.40 -23.28 23.78
C LYS A 141 -7.54 -24.33 23.71
N PRO A 142 -8.84 -23.93 23.77
CA PRO A 142 -9.92 -24.91 23.78
C PRO A 142 -10.18 -25.42 22.36
N TRP A 143 -9.51 -24.82 21.38
CA TRP A 143 -9.31 -25.38 20.07
C TRP A 143 -8.32 -26.52 20.21
N GLY A 144 -8.89 -27.70 20.45
CA GLY A 144 -8.20 -28.96 20.60
C GLY A 144 -6.97 -29.01 19.70
N LYS A 145 -5.86 -29.39 20.33
CA LYS A 145 -4.67 -29.92 19.70
C LYS A 145 -5.13 -30.96 18.67
N VAL A 146 -5.39 -30.53 17.43
CA VAL A 146 -5.47 -31.44 16.29
C VAL A 146 -4.02 -31.88 16.16
N SER A 147 -3.73 -33.00 16.81
CA SER A 147 -2.53 -33.79 16.62
C SER A 147 -2.55 -34.28 15.17
N GLY A 148 -2.17 -33.40 14.25
CA GLY A 148 -1.44 -33.79 13.07
C GLY A 148 -0.01 -33.99 13.54
N GLU A 149 0.29 -35.22 13.94
CA GLU A 149 1.66 -35.70 14.01
C GLU A 149 2.34 -35.47 12.65
N ASP A 150 3.63 -35.18 12.74
CA ASP A 150 4.63 -35.27 11.69
C ASP A 150 4.79 -34.08 10.72
N SER A 151 5.52 -33.08 11.21
CA SER A 151 6.55 -32.35 10.45
C SER A 151 7.32 -31.49 11.45
N GLY A 152 8.35 -32.07 12.06
CA GLY A 152 9.19 -31.40 13.04
C GLY A 152 9.99 -30.25 12.44
N ILE A 153 9.97 -29.10 13.11
CA ILE A 153 11.12 -28.19 13.17
C ILE A 153 11.21 -27.72 14.62
N GLY A 154 12.21 -28.26 15.32
CA GLY A 154 12.55 -27.91 16.70
C GLY A 154 13.14 -26.51 16.78
N ALA A 155 12.82 -25.85 17.89
CA ALA A 155 13.63 -24.76 18.42
C ALA A 155 14.87 -25.39 19.06
N GLU A 156 16.07 -24.97 18.64
CA GLU A 156 17.28 -25.15 19.42
C GLU A 156 18.15 -23.88 19.41
N GLU A 157 18.79 -23.71 20.55
CA GLU A 157 19.72 -22.67 20.98
C GLU A 157 20.95 -22.53 20.07
N GLY A 158 21.67 -21.43 20.28
CA GLY A 158 22.76 -20.98 19.45
C GLY A 158 23.91 -21.97 19.26
N VAL A 159 24.45 -21.95 18.03
CA VAL A 159 25.78 -22.43 17.69
C VAL A 159 26.34 -21.51 16.60
N GLU A 160 27.47 -20.85 16.93
CA GLU A 160 28.40 -20.28 15.95
C GLU A 160 28.74 -21.32 14.87
N LYS A 161 28.52 -20.98 13.60
CA LYS A 161 29.25 -21.61 12.49
C LYS A 161 29.27 -20.74 11.23
N THR A 162 30.48 -20.31 10.91
CA THR A 162 31.00 -19.97 9.59
C THR A 162 30.60 -21.02 8.54
N GLY A 163 30.11 -20.56 7.37
CA GLY A 163 29.86 -21.46 6.23
C GLY A 163 29.42 -20.71 4.98
N ASP A 164 30.37 -20.54 4.06
CA ASP A 164 30.17 -20.10 2.67
C ASP A 164 29.14 -20.97 1.94
N GLY A 165 28.01 -20.37 1.56
CA GLY A 165 26.91 -21.02 0.84
C GLY A 165 26.66 -20.38 -0.52
N LYS A 166 27.33 -20.92 -1.55
CA LYS A 166 27.16 -20.63 -2.98
C LYS A 166 25.71 -20.93 -3.43
N ILE A 167 24.97 -19.89 -3.81
CA ILE A 167 23.61 -20.00 -4.37
C ILE A 167 23.72 -20.01 -5.90
N THR A 168 23.43 -21.17 -6.52
CA THR A 168 23.29 -21.31 -7.97
C THR A 168 21.91 -20.82 -8.41
N GLY A 169 21.88 -19.88 -9.35
CA GLY A 169 20.67 -19.34 -9.97
C GLY A 169 19.97 -20.36 -10.87
N GLY A 170 18.64 -20.30 -10.87
CA GLY A 170 17.79 -20.94 -11.86
C GLY A 170 17.08 -19.87 -12.68
N ASP A 171 17.59 -19.63 -13.89
CA ASP A 171 16.95 -18.84 -14.93
C ASP A 171 15.80 -19.65 -15.55
N ALA A 172 14.57 -19.16 -15.42
CA ALA A 172 13.41 -19.66 -16.15
C ALA A 172 13.08 -18.68 -17.30
N GLU A 173 13.57 -19.03 -18.47
CA GLU A 173 13.31 -18.40 -19.76
C GLU A 173 11.83 -18.55 -20.17
N ILE A 174 11.04 -17.47 -20.06
CA ILE A 174 9.67 -17.43 -20.57
C ILE A 174 9.72 -16.94 -22.02
N LYS A 175 9.68 -17.89 -22.96
CA LYS A 175 9.43 -17.63 -24.39
C LYS A 175 8.01 -17.07 -24.55
N ARG A 176 7.91 -15.83 -25.03
CA ARG A 176 6.67 -15.24 -25.54
C ARG A 176 6.63 -15.50 -27.03
N GLU A 177 5.71 -16.35 -27.47
CA GLU A 177 5.40 -16.53 -28.88
C GLU A 177 4.43 -15.43 -29.34
N ASP A 178 4.80 -14.79 -30.44
CA ASP A 178 4.03 -13.79 -31.16
C ASP A 178 2.82 -14.43 -31.85
N ALA A 179 1.61 -14.12 -31.35
CA ALA A 179 0.37 -14.47 -32.03
C ALA A 179 -0.20 -13.25 -32.77
N LYS A 180 -0.09 -13.33 -34.10
CA LYS A 180 -0.62 -12.40 -35.12
C LYS A 180 -2.15 -12.50 -35.18
N PRO A 181 -2.92 -11.40 -35.15
CA PRO A 181 -4.35 -11.46 -35.41
C PRO A 181 -4.61 -11.45 -36.92
N SER A 182 -5.29 -12.50 -37.41
CA SER A 182 -5.88 -12.54 -38.75
C SER A 182 -7.32 -12.03 -38.69
N ASP A 183 -7.58 -10.94 -39.40
CA ASP A 183 -8.90 -10.56 -39.87
C ASP A 183 -9.37 -11.57 -40.93
N GLU A 184 -10.51 -12.21 -40.72
CA GLU A 184 -11.55 -12.60 -41.72
C GLU A 184 -12.80 -12.99 -40.90
N ASP A 185 -13.91 -12.26 -40.95
CA ASP A 185 -14.95 -12.18 -41.98
C ASP A 185 -16.16 -13.12 -41.72
N GLU A 186 -17.34 -12.56 -42.03
CA GLU A 186 -18.60 -13.23 -42.37
C GLU A 186 -19.50 -13.97 -41.33
N LYS A 187 -20.67 -13.33 -41.16
CA LYS A 187 -22.04 -13.85 -41.42
C LYS A 187 -22.59 -15.06 -40.64
N ARG A 188 -23.80 -14.76 -40.12
CA ARG A 188 -25.02 -15.59 -40.09
C ARG A 188 -24.98 -16.85 -39.21
N THR A 189 -25.86 -16.87 -38.22
CA THR A 189 -27.13 -17.62 -38.32
C THR A 189 -27.99 -17.37 -37.08
N ALA A 190 -29.23 -16.95 -37.32
CA ALA A 190 -30.30 -17.00 -36.34
C ALA A 190 -30.68 -18.48 -36.13
N GLY A 191 -30.20 -19.05 -35.04
CA GLY A 191 -30.46 -20.43 -34.62
C GLY A 191 -31.24 -20.43 -33.32
N MET A 192 -32.49 -20.88 -33.40
CA MET A 192 -33.44 -21.12 -32.33
C MET A 192 -32.85 -22.06 -31.26
N ILE A 193 -32.40 -21.52 -30.13
CA ILE A 193 -31.93 -22.31 -28.99
C ILE A 193 -33.17 -22.75 -28.19
N LYS A 194 -33.49 -24.05 -28.30
CA LYS A 194 -34.41 -24.73 -27.38
C LYS A 194 -33.86 -24.63 -25.97
N GLU A 195 -34.72 -24.16 -25.07
CA GLU A 195 -34.58 -24.19 -23.62
C GLU A 195 -34.26 -25.63 -23.14
N PRO A 196 -33.06 -25.89 -22.58
CA PRO A 196 -32.72 -27.19 -22.03
C PRO A 196 -33.42 -27.36 -20.68
N GLN A 197 -34.25 -28.40 -20.57
CA GLN A 197 -34.82 -28.79 -19.28
C GLN A 197 -33.72 -29.22 -18.31
N PRO A 198 -33.83 -28.85 -17.02
CA PRO A 198 -32.86 -29.29 -16.01
C PRO A 198 -33.00 -30.80 -15.77
N PRO A 199 -31.88 -31.56 -15.68
CA PRO A 199 -31.91 -32.98 -15.37
C PRO A 199 -32.45 -33.21 -13.94
N PRO A 200 -33.29 -34.25 -13.75
CA PRO A 200 -33.82 -34.61 -12.44
C PRO A 200 -32.76 -35.32 -11.61
N GLY A 201 -32.48 -34.75 -10.43
CA GLY A 201 -32.14 -35.45 -9.20
C GLY A 201 -30.94 -36.41 -9.19
N HIS A 202 -29.83 -35.96 -8.62
CA HIS A 202 -29.05 -36.73 -7.62
C HIS A 202 -27.86 -35.89 -7.15
N HIS A 203 -28.07 -35.08 -6.11
CA HIS A 203 -26.98 -34.68 -5.23
C HIS A 203 -27.39 -34.99 -3.80
N ASP A 204 -26.90 -36.14 -3.36
CA ASP A 204 -26.78 -36.54 -1.97
C ASP A 204 -26.01 -35.43 -1.24
N SER A 205 -26.76 -34.43 -0.76
CA SER A 205 -26.26 -33.40 0.12
C SER A 205 -26.07 -34.07 1.46
N THR A 206 -24.90 -34.68 1.63
CA THR A 206 -24.36 -35.03 2.93
C THR A 206 -24.33 -33.71 3.71
N GLN A 207 -25.37 -33.49 4.51
CA GLN A 207 -25.47 -32.40 5.47
C GLN A 207 -24.33 -32.60 6.45
N LYS A 208 -23.18 -32.03 6.11
CA LYS A 208 -22.03 -31.91 7.00
C LYS A 208 -22.56 -31.22 8.25
N ALA A 209 -22.67 -31.98 9.34
CA ALA A 209 -23.18 -31.53 10.61
C ALA A 209 -22.58 -30.16 10.91
N SER A 210 -23.43 -29.13 10.90
CA SER A 210 -23.02 -27.75 11.16
C SER A 210 -22.42 -27.72 12.55
N GLU A 211 -21.10 -27.51 12.62
CA GLU A 211 -20.36 -27.25 13.84
C GLU A 211 -21.16 -26.23 14.68
N PRO A 212 -21.40 -26.49 15.98
CA PRO A 212 -22.21 -25.62 16.81
C PRO A 212 -21.56 -24.23 16.83
N ALA A 213 -22.16 -23.29 16.09
CA ALA A 213 -21.68 -21.92 16.04
C ALA A 213 -21.78 -21.34 17.45
N LEU A 214 -20.63 -20.97 18.02
CA LEU A 214 -20.60 -20.28 19.31
C LEU A 214 -21.55 -19.07 19.22
N PRO A 215 -22.46 -18.89 20.20
CA PRO A 215 -23.40 -17.78 20.15
C PRO A 215 -22.63 -16.45 20.11
N LEU A 216 -22.85 -15.67 19.05
CA LEU A 216 -22.26 -14.34 18.91
C LEU A 216 -22.68 -13.47 20.09
N GLN A 217 -21.71 -12.86 20.76
CA GLN A 217 -21.99 -11.98 21.88
C GLN A 217 -22.37 -10.60 21.35
N ASP A 218 -23.52 -10.07 21.78
CA ASP A 218 -23.99 -8.72 21.41
C ASP A 218 -23.35 -7.68 22.34
N ILE A 219 -22.02 -7.60 22.30
CA ILE A 219 -21.25 -6.61 23.06
C ILE A 219 -21.11 -5.35 22.19
N PRO A 220 -21.56 -4.17 22.67
CA PRO A 220 -21.39 -2.92 21.93
C PRO A 220 -19.91 -2.56 21.78
N ALA A 221 -19.59 -1.80 20.73
CA ALA A 221 -18.26 -1.25 20.55
C ALA A 221 -17.92 -0.29 21.71
N LEU A 222 -16.66 -0.30 22.15
CA LEU A 222 -16.17 0.66 23.13
C LEU A 222 -15.69 1.91 22.38
N ASP A 223 -16.47 2.98 22.47
CA ASP A 223 -16.14 4.27 21.86
C ASP A 223 -15.20 5.07 22.75
N ILE A 224 -14.06 5.44 22.20
CA ILE A 224 -13.03 6.28 22.81
C ILE A 224 -12.95 7.58 22.00
N THR A 225 -13.17 8.70 22.68
CA THR A 225 -12.98 10.04 22.11
C THR A 225 -11.65 10.60 22.64
N PRO A 226 -10.61 10.71 21.80
CA PRO A 226 -9.32 11.19 22.26
C PRO A 226 -9.42 12.67 22.68
N THR A 227 -8.93 12.99 23.88
CA THR A 227 -8.96 14.35 24.43
C THR A 227 -7.91 15.26 23.80
N ALA A 228 -6.72 14.71 23.50
CA ALA A 228 -5.63 15.43 22.86
C ALA A 228 -5.38 14.82 21.48
N THR A 229 -5.40 15.65 20.45
CA THR A 229 -5.16 15.22 19.09
C THR A 229 -3.87 15.81 18.56
N THR A 230 -2.80 15.01 18.58
CA THR A 230 -1.58 15.32 17.84
C THR A 230 -1.86 15.17 16.33
N PRO A 231 -1.39 16.09 15.48
CA PRO A 231 -1.46 15.93 14.03
C PRO A 231 -0.76 14.65 13.58
N ILE A 232 -1.44 13.84 12.77
CA ILE A 232 -0.92 12.58 12.24
C ILE A 232 -0.75 12.73 10.73
N ALA A 233 0.46 12.47 10.24
CA ALA A 233 0.74 12.45 8.81
C ALA A 233 0.11 11.21 8.17
N VAL A 234 -0.63 11.39 7.08
CA VAL A 234 -1.26 10.28 6.35
C VAL A 234 -0.70 10.20 4.94
N PHE A 235 -0.28 8.99 4.58
CA PHE A 235 0.28 8.64 3.27
C PHE A 235 -0.59 7.60 2.59
N GLU A 236 -0.84 7.75 1.29
CA GLU A 236 -1.61 6.82 0.48
C GLU A 236 -0.74 6.16 -0.58
N GLU A 237 -0.82 4.83 -0.66
CA GLU A 237 -0.14 4.03 -1.67
C GLU A 237 -0.74 4.26 -3.06
N GLN A 238 0.14 4.58 -3.99
CA GLN A 238 -0.09 4.81 -5.40
C GLN A 238 0.86 3.92 -6.22
N SER A 239 0.71 3.89 -7.54
CA SER A 239 1.52 3.00 -8.40
C SER A 239 3.03 3.25 -8.33
N GLN A 240 3.45 4.47 -8.00
CA GLN A 240 4.87 4.88 -7.96
C GLN A 240 5.45 4.97 -6.54
N GLY A 241 4.62 4.88 -5.50
CA GLY A 241 5.03 5.11 -4.12
C GLY A 241 3.88 5.63 -3.27
N PHE A 242 4.19 6.38 -2.23
CA PHE A 242 3.23 6.92 -1.28
C PHE A 242 3.08 8.43 -1.46
N LEU A 243 1.85 8.89 -1.62
CA LEU A 243 1.48 10.30 -1.69
C LEU A 243 1.11 10.81 -0.31
N PHE A 244 1.68 11.94 0.10
CA PHE A 244 1.27 12.62 1.33
C PHE A 244 -0.11 13.28 1.13
N LEU A 245 -1.12 12.84 1.89
CA LEU A 245 -2.49 13.37 1.80
C LEU A 245 -2.72 14.62 2.68
N GLY A 246 -1.89 14.80 3.69
CA GLY A 246 -2.01 15.87 4.68
C GLY A 246 -1.94 15.36 6.12
N TYR A 247 -2.16 16.29 7.05
CA TYR A 247 -2.29 15.98 8.47
C TYR A 247 -3.76 15.76 8.84
N TYR A 248 -3.98 14.78 9.72
CA TYR A 248 -5.29 14.40 10.21
C TYR A 248 -5.27 14.32 11.73
N LYS A 249 -6.43 14.54 12.35
CA LYS A 249 -6.67 14.24 13.76
C LYS A 249 -7.63 13.08 13.89
N ILE A 250 -7.47 12.27 14.94
CA ILE A 250 -8.42 11.22 15.27
C ILE A 250 -9.60 11.86 15.98
N THR A 251 -10.81 11.63 15.48
CA THR A 251 -12.05 12.13 16.10
C THR A 251 -12.73 11.09 16.97
N ASN A 252 -12.63 9.81 16.57
CA ASN A 252 -13.27 8.71 17.28
C ASN A 252 -12.52 7.40 17.01
N ILE A 253 -12.44 6.57 18.06
CA ILE A 253 -11.91 5.21 18.00
C ILE A 253 -12.99 4.30 18.58
N ALA A 254 -13.50 3.36 17.79
CA ALA A 254 -14.40 2.33 18.29
C ALA A 254 -13.65 0.99 18.36
N LEU A 255 -13.41 0.50 19.58
CA LEU A 255 -12.79 -0.81 19.80
C LEU A 255 -13.84 -1.91 19.72
N LEU A 256 -13.53 -2.94 18.94
CA LEU A 256 -14.40 -4.08 18.67
C LEU A 256 -13.84 -5.34 19.32
N VAL A 257 -14.68 -5.99 20.10
CA VAL A 257 -14.36 -7.22 20.83
C VAL A 257 -14.27 -8.41 19.86
N PRO A 258 -13.34 -9.35 20.07
CA PRO A 258 -13.32 -10.62 19.36
C PRO A 258 -14.70 -11.29 19.38
N PHE A 259 -15.12 -11.88 18.26
CA PHE A 259 -16.41 -12.57 18.09
C PHE A 259 -17.68 -11.75 18.42
N SER A 260 -17.59 -10.42 18.48
CA SER A 260 -18.78 -9.57 18.66
C SER A 260 -19.60 -9.43 17.39
N THR A 261 -20.91 -9.19 17.55
CA THR A 261 -21.82 -8.85 16.43
C THR A 261 -21.36 -7.60 15.66
N ALA A 262 -20.82 -6.62 16.38
CA ALA A 262 -20.26 -5.40 15.79
C ALA A 262 -19.03 -5.69 14.92
N LEU A 263 -18.13 -6.57 15.36
CA LEU A 263 -16.98 -7.03 14.57
C LEU A 263 -17.42 -7.76 13.30
N THR A 264 -18.42 -8.64 13.39
CA THR A 264 -18.99 -9.34 12.23
C THR A 264 -19.51 -8.36 11.19
N ARG A 265 -20.37 -7.40 11.57
CA ARG A 265 -20.89 -6.39 10.65
C ARG A 265 -19.78 -5.57 10.01
N MET A 266 -18.75 -5.19 10.78
CA MET A 266 -17.62 -4.42 10.27
C MET A 266 -16.80 -5.22 9.25
N LEU A 267 -16.46 -6.48 9.56
CA LEU A 267 -15.68 -7.31 8.64
C LEU A 267 -16.47 -7.68 7.39
N GLU A 268 -17.77 -7.93 7.50
CA GLU A 268 -18.65 -8.09 6.35
C GLU A 268 -18.59 -6.85 5.46
N GLN A 269 -18.69 -5.64 6.02
CA GLN A 269 -18.52 -4.40 5.25
C GLN A 269 -17.12 -4.26 4.64
N LYS A 270 -16.06 -4.62 5.36
CA LYS A 270 -14.67 -4.53 4.88
C LYS A 270 -14.40 -5.45 3.70
N TRP A 271 -14.98 -6.66 3.72
CA TRP A 271 -14.76 -7.70 2.72
C TRP A 271 -15.93 -7.86 1.75
N GLN A 272 -16.86 -6.90 1.71
CA GLN A 272 -17.90 -6.86 0.70
C GLN A 272 -17.24 -6.78 -0.69
N PRO A 273 -17.61 -7.66 -1.63
CA PRO A 273 -17.03 -7.65 -2.96
C PRO A 273 -17.20 -6.28 -3.60
N LYS A 274 -16.09 -5.59 -3.84
CA LYS A 274 -16.11 -4.41 -4.71
C LYS A 274 -16.42 -4.89 -6.13
N PHE A 275 -17.51 -4.40 -6.68
CA PHE A 275 -17.82 -4.60 -8.09
C PHE A 275 -17.09 -3.54 -8.90
N ASP A 276 -16.24 -3.97 -9.84
CA ASP A 276 -15.67 -3.08 -10.84
C ASP A 276 -16.81 -2.48 -11.71
N LYS A 277 -16.56 -1.41 -12.49
CA LYS A 277 -17.50 -0.87 -13.49
C LYS A 277 -18.02 -1.95 -14.46
N TYR A 278 -17.26 -3.03 -14.62
CA TYR A 278 -17.61 -4.20 -15.43
C TYR A 278 -18.29 -5.33 -14.63
N ARG A 279 -18.69 -5.05 -13.39
CA ARG A 279 -19.34 -5.97 -12.45
C ARG A 279 -18.55 -7.25 -12.13
N LYS A 280 -17.25 -7.30 -12.46
CA LYS A 280 -16.35 -8.38 -12.06
C LYS A 280 -15.86 -8.11 -10.64
N SER A 281 -16.07 -9.05 -9.72
CA SER A 281 -15.48 -8.99 -8.39
C SER A 281 -13.99 -9.35 -8.49
N LYS A 282 -13.12 -8.43 -8.08
CA LYS A 282 -11.66 -8.69 -8.00
C LYS A 282 -11.28 -9.46 -6.74
N GLN A 283 -12.13 -9.43 -5.70
CA GLN A 283 -11.82 -10.04 -4.42
C GLN A 283 -12.24 -11.51 -4.39
N LYS A 284 -11.26 -12.38 -4.16
CA LYS A 284 -11.46 -13.79 -3.84
C LYS A 284 -12.22 -13.89 -2.50
N ALA A 285 -13.22 -14.78 -2.43
CA ALA A 285 -13.86 -15.11 -1.17
C ALA A 285 -12.79 -15.55 -0.16
N ARG A 286 -12.84 -14.96 1.04
CA ARG A 286 -11.87 -15.23 2.09
C ARG A 286 -12.13 -16.62 2.68
N ASP A 287 -11.05 -17.35 2.94
CA ASP A 287 -11.10 -18.69 3.51
C ASP A 287 -11.65 -18.68 4.96
N ALA A 288 -12.29 -19.78 5.36
CA ALA A 288 -12.92 -19.93 6.66
C ALA A 288 -11.91 -19.78 7.82
N GLU A 289 -10.70 -20.32 7.68
CA GLU A 289 -9.64 -20.17 8.69
C GLU A 289 -9.19 -18.71 8.80
N SER A 290 -9.08 -18.03 7.66
CA SER A 290 -8.76 -16.61 7.59
C SER A 290 -9.85 -15.71 8.17
N TRP A 291 -11.12 -16.13 8.13
CA TRP A 291 -12.22 -15.49 8.85
C TRP A 291 -12.10 -15.70 10.35
N LYS A 292 -11.96 -16.96 10.79
CA LYS A 292 -11.82 -17.33 12.20
C LYS A 292 -10.67 -16.59 12.88
N LYS A 293 -9.52 -16.49 12.20
CA LYS A 293 -8.35 -15.72 12.68
C LYS A 293 -8.62 -14.21 12.77
N SER A 294 -9.45 -13.64 11.89
CA SER A 294 -9.84 -12.23 11.98
C SER A 294 -10.82 -12.00 13.13
N PHE A 295 -11.69 -12.95 13.43
CA PHE A 295 -12.64 -12.87 14.54
C PHE A 295 -12.00 -13.06 15.91
N SER A 296 -10.87 -13.77 15.97
CA SER A 296 -10.16 -14.07 17.22
C SER A 296 -9.26 -12.93 17.73
N VAL A 297 -9.20 -11.80 17.03
CA VAL A 297 -8.34 -10.66 17.41
C VAL A 297 -9.18 -9.41 17.64
N GLU A 298 -8.68 -8.51 18.48
CA GLU A 298 -9.28 -7.19 18.68
C GLU A 298 -9.13 -6.35 17.41
N TRP A 299 -10.13 -5.51 17.13
CA TRP A 299 -10.10 -4.55 16.03
C TRP A 299 -10.41 -3.14 16.54
N ALA A 300 -9.94 -2.14 15.81
CA ALA A 300 -10.37 -0.77 15.99
C ALA A 300 -10.90 -0.18 14.67
N VAL A 301 -12.00 0.53 14.77
CA VAL A 301 -12.51 1.43 13.73
C VAL A 301 -12.08 2.83 14.10
N ILE A 302 -11.26 3.47 13.26
CA ILE A 302 -10.72 4.79 13.56
C ILE A 302 -11.28 5.77 12.54
N ARG A 303 -11.87 6.86 13.02
CA ARG A 303 -12.33 7.97 12.19
C ARG A 303 -11.36 9.13 12.30
N PHE A 304 -10.96 9.63 11.14
CA PHE A 304 -10.08 10.79 11.02
C PHE A 304 -10.85 12.01 10.51
N GLU A 305 -10.34 13.18 10.87
CA GLU A 305 -10.74 14.47 10.31
C GLU A 305 -9.50 15.16 9.75
N LYS A 306 -9.60 15.63 8.51
CA LYS A 306 -8.50 16.32 7.84
C LYS A 306 -8.32 17.69 8.47
N MET A 307 -7.09 18.02 8.87
CA MET A 307 -6.77 19.36 9.37
C MET A 307 -6.62 20.31 8.17
N VAL A 308 -7.25 21.48 8.26
CA VAL A 308 -7.23 22.48 7.17
C VAL A 308 -5.91 23.23 7.22
N GLU A 309 -5.18 23.23 6.10
CA GLU A 309 -3.94 24.00 5.96
C GLU A 309 -4.26 25.50 6.07
N GLY A 310 -3.67 26.18 7.05
CA GLY A 310 -3.88 27.62 7.29
C GLY A 310 -5.12 27.99 8.13
N GLY A 311 -5.87 27.00 8.63
CA GLY A 311 -6.97 27.21 9.57
C GLY A 311 -6.66 26.54 10.91
N GLU A 312 -6.47 27.35 11.95
CA GLU A 312 -6.16 26.94 13.34
C GLU A 312 -4.67 26.59 13.59
N GLU A 313 -4.16 27.02 14.75
CA GLU A 313 -2.77 27.47 14.97
C GLU A 313 -1.68 26.38 15.02
N ASP A 314 -2.00 25.09 14.82
CA ASP A 314 -1.06 24.00 15.12
C ASP A 314 -0.86 22.96 14.01
N VAL A 315 -1.23 23.25 12.75
CA VAL A 315 -0.95 22.31 11.63
C VAL A 315 0.53 22.42 11.23
N PRO A 316 1.34 21.35 11.36
CA PRO A 316 2.73 21.39 10.94
C PRO A 316 2.83 21.59 9.42
N ALA A 317 3.93 22.17 8.95
CA ALA A 317 4.23 22.20 7.52
C ALA A 317 4.34 20.78 6.95
N ALA A 318 4.05 20.62 5.67
CA ALA A 318 4.23 19.34 4.98
C ALA A 318 5.66 18.80 5.23
N PRO A 319 5.80 17.50 5.56
CA PRO A 319 7.09 16.94 5.92
C PRO A 319 8.02 17.00 4.71
N LYS A 320 9.22 17.57 4.92
CA LYS A 320 10.28 17.58 3.92
C LYS A 320 10.99 16.23 3.96
N ILE A 321 10.39 15.23 3.32
CA ILE A 321 10.94 13.88 3.25
C ILE A 321 12.06 13.87 2.21
N GLU A 322 13.28 13.63 2.67
CA GLU A 322 14.44 13.40 1.81
C GLU A 322 14.37 11.97 1.26
N ASN A 323 14.73 11.81 -0.02
CA ASN A 323 14.93 10.47 -0.58
C ASN A 323 16.01 9.76 0.26
N ALA A 324 15.66 8.57 0.77
CA ALA A 324 16.61 7.75 1.49
C ALA A 324 17.82 7.50 0.59
N PRO A 325 19.05 7.50 1.15
CA PRO A 325 20.22 7.17 0.37
C PRO A 325 19.95 5.83 -0.29
N VAL A 326 20.13 5.78 -1.62
CA VAL A 326 20.13 4.54 -2.37
C VAL A 326 21.27 3.75 -1.75
N ILE A 327 20.95 2.85 -0.80
CA ILE A 327 21.86 1.77 -0.45
C ILE A 327 21.88 0.99 -1.74
N GLY A 328 22.84 1.34 -2.60
CA GLY A 328 23.27 0.49 -3.68
C GLY A 328 23.50 -0.82 -2.96
N ARG A 329 22.61 -1.79 -3.18
CA ARG A 329 22.88 -3.14 -2.73
C ARG A 329 24.26 -3.39 -3.31
N GLY A 330 25.25 -3.53 -2.45
CA GLY A 330 26.62 -3.82 -2.84
C GLY A 330 26.69 -5.19 -3.50
N ARG A 331 25.98 -5.40 -4.61
CA ARG A 331 26.65 -5.92 -5.79
C ARG A 331 27.75 -4.91 -6.02
N GLY A 332 28.94 -5.25 -5.50
CA GLY A 332 30.10 -4.41 -5.69
C GLY A 332 30.25 -4.05 -7.16
N ASP A 333 31.06 -3.03 -7.40
CA ASP A 333 31.60 -2.65 -8.70
C ASP A 333 32.34 -3.78 -9.46
N ALA A 334 31.99 -5.05 -9.27
CA ALA A 334 31.99 -6.02 -10.35
C ALA A 334 30.80 -5.70 -11.27
N SER A 335 30.98 -4.66 -12.08
CA SER A 335 30.15 -4.22 -13.19
C SER A 335 29.25 -5.33 -13.74
N GLY A 336 27.96 -5.29 -13.38
CA GLY A 336 26.91 -5.96 -14.14
C GLY A 336 26.75 -5.22 -15.46
N LYS A 337 27.76 -5.32 -16.32
CA LYS A 337 27.71 -4.91 -17.72
C LYS A 337 26.41 -5.47 -18.27
N SER A 338 25.56 -4.61 -18.83
CA SER A 338 24.39 -5.13 -19.54
C SER A 338 24.88 -6.12 -20.60
N VAL A 339 24.04 -7.07 -21.03
CA VAL A 339 24.44 -8.01 -22.10
C VAL A 339 24.99 -7.26 -23.32
N ASN A 340 24.46 -6.07 -23.61
CA ASN A 340 25.00 -5.20 -24.66
C ASN A 340 26.41 -4.65 -24.36
N GLU A 341 26.73 -4.30 -23.12
CA GLU A 341 28.10 -3.91 -22.75
C GLU A 341 29.06 -5.11 -22.74
N MET A 342 28.63 -6.29 -22.29
CA MET A 342 29.46 -7.51 -22.37
C MET A 342 29.75 -7.90 -23.82
N LEU A 343 28.74 -7.79 -24.71
CA LEU A 343 28.92 -8.03 -26.14
C LEU A 343 29.75 -6.93 -26.81
N ALA A 344 29.67 -5.69 -26.35
CA ALA A 344 30.51 -4.60 -26.85
C ALA A 344 31.98 -4.82 -26.48
N GLU A 345 32.28 -5.23 -25.25
CA GLU A 345 33.66 -5.55 -24.85
C GLU A 345 34.23 -6.76 -25.59
N LEU A 346 33.44 -7.82 -25.80
CA LEU A 346 33.90 -8.98 -26.57
C LEU A 346 34.27 -8.63 -28.02
N ARG A 347 33.59 -7.64 -28.63
CA ARG A 347 33.93 -7.16 -29.97
C ARG A 347 35.20 -6.32 -30.04
N VAL A 348 35.58 -5.68 -28.93
CA VAL A 348 36.76 -4.80 -28.90
C VAL A 348 38.04 -5.61 -28.65
N ASN A 349 37.96 -6.77 -27.99
CA ASN A 349 39.14 -7.54 -27.60
C ASN A 349 39.70 -8.51 -28.66
N GLU A 350 39.05 -8.67 -29.82
CA GLU A 350 39.57 -9.51 -30.93
C GLU A 350 40.53 -8.76 -31.89
N GLY A 351 40.78 -7.46 -31.66
CA GLY A 351 41.49 -6.61 -32.63
C GLY A 351 42.97 -6.29 -32.36
N GLY A 352 43.56 -6.69 -31.22
CA GLY A 352 44.83 -6.11 -30.76
C GLY A 352 45.88 -7.13 -30.30
N ALA A 353 46.42 -7.93 -31.22
CA ALA A 353 47.61 -8.75 -30.98
C ALA A 353 48.57 -8.67 -32.17
N LYS A 354 49.17 -7.49 -32.39
CA LYS A 354 50.27 -7.15 -33.31
C LYS A 354 50.78 -5.77 -32.85
N ASP A 355 52.03 -5.47 -32.54
CA ASP A 355 53.32 -6.11 -32.75
C ASP A 355 54.24 -5.61 -31.62
N GLU A 356 54.86 -6.50 -30.83
CA GLU A 356 56.10 -6.17 -30.12
C GLU A 356 57.25 -6.72 -30.97
N GLU A 357 57.67 -5.94 -31.96
CA GLU A 357 58.91 -6.18 -32.68
C GLU A 357 60.06 -5.50 -31.92
N ASN A 358 60.76 -6.37 -31.21
CA ASN A 358 62.13 -6.25 -30.73
C ASN A 358 63.05 -5.67 -31.82
N ASP A 359 63.56 -4.45 -31.65
CA ASP A 359 64.75 -3.99 -32.36
C ASP A 359 65.73 -3.32 -31.41
N GLY A 360 66.95 -3.84 -31.44
CA GLY A 360 68.07 -3.44 -30.61
C GLY A 360 68.72 -2.17 -31.14
N GLY A 361 69.28 -1.39 -30.22
CA GLY A 361 70.03 -0.18 -30.55
C GLY A 361 71.13 0.07 -29.53
N GLU A 362 72.23 -0.66 -29.69
CA GLU A 362 73.53 -0.44 -29.09
C GLU A 362 74.12 0.89 -29.60
N GLU A 363 74.46 1.86 -28.75
CA GLU A 363 75.51 2.83 -29.12
C GLU A 363 76.29 3.42 -27.93
N LYS A 364 77.61 3.34 -28.08
CA LYS A 364 78.69 3.82 -27.21
C LYS A 364 78.98 5.31 -27.46
N LYS A 365 79.49 6.01 -26.43
CA LYS A 365 80.60 7.01 -26.43
C LYS A 365 80.50 7.83 -25.14
N GLU A 366 81.42 7.81 -24.19
CA GLU A 366 82.85 8.20 -24.19
C GLU A 366 83.08 9.71 -24.44
N VAL A 367 83.86 10.32 -23.53
CA VAL A 367 84.51 11.66 -23.54
C VAL A 367 83.58 12.82 -23.14
N GLU A 368 83.85 13.70 -22.16
CA GLU A 368 85.09 14.19 -21.53
C GLU A 368 84.90 14.51 -20.04
#